data_AF-A0A927KSB4-F1
#
_entry.id   AF-A0A927KSB4-F1
#
_cell.length_a   1.000
_cell.length_b   1.000
_cell.length_c   1.000
_cell.angle_alpha   90.00
_cell.angle_beta   90.00
_cell.angle_gamma   90.00
#
_symmetry.space_group_name_H-M   'P 1'
#
loop_
_entity.id
_entity.type
_entity.pdbx_description
1 polymer ?
#
loop_
_entity_poly.entity_id
_entity_poly.type
_entity_poly.pdbx_seq_one_letter_code
_entity_poly.pdbx_strand_id
1 'polypeptide(L)' 'MGKKLSDVERHLVRGLAKGLAGHELYDFVAGRSEYFSIKRLKRASLAAMGSQPVSVHGVLEGVYSLAVYGARSSSHCHYV' A
#
# COMPACT_ATOMS: atom_id res chain seq x y z
N MET A 1 -14.14 -2.71 -11.87
CA MET A 1 -12.82 -2.74 -11.18
C MET A 1 -12.62 -1.62 -10.14
N GLY A 2 -13.33 -0.48 -10.24
CA GLY A 2 -13.16 0.68 -9.34
C GLY A 2 -13.36 0.38 -7.85
N LYS A 3 -14.46 -0.28 -7.45
CA LYS A 3 -14.78 -0.55 -6.04
C LYS A 3 -13.67 -1.25 -5.24
N LYS A 4 -12.95 -2.20 -5.86
CA LYS A 4 -11.85 -2.95 -5.21
C LYS A 4 -10.60 -2.09 -5.00
N LEU A 5 -10.32 -1.18 -5.92
CA LEU A 5 -9.20 -0.25 -5.78
C LEU A 5 -9.53 0.81 -4.73
N SER A 6 -10.77 1.32 -4.74
CA SER A 6 -11.27 2.28 -3.77
C SER A 6 -11.25 1.73 -2.34
N ASP A 7 -11.42 0.42 -2.15
CA ASP A 7 -11.29 -0.21 -0.84
C ASP A 7 -9.85 -0.11 -0.29
N VAL A 8 -8.87 -0.55 -1.08
CA VAL A 8 -7.45 -0.49 -0.71
C VAL A 8 -7.02 0.97 -0.48
N GLU A 9 -7.40 1.87 -1.36
CA GLU A 9 -7.11 3.31 -1.25
C GLU A 9 -7.74 3.92 -0.01
N ARG A 10 -8.98 3.57 0.33
CA ARG A 10 -9.65 4.01 1.56
C ARG A 10 -8.90 3.56 2.81
N HIS A 11 -8.42 2.32 2.85
CA HIS A 11 -7.62 1.83 3.97
C HIS A 11 -6.25 2.48 4.02
N LEU A 12 -5.65 2.77 2.86
CA LEU A 12 -4.38 3.49 2.76
C LEU A 12 -4.49 4.91 3.34
N VAL A 13 -5.50 5.68 2.92
CA VAL A 13 -5.75 7.04 3.43
C VAL A 13 -6.08 7.02 4.93
N ARG A 14 -6.85 6.03 5.40
CA ARG A 14 -7.14 5.88 6.84
C ARG A 14 -5.89 5.56 7.65
N GLY A 15 -4.96 4.79 7.11
CA GLY A 15 -3.68 4.51 7.76
C GLY A 15 -2.80 5.76 7.82
N LEU A 16 -2.74 6.52 6.73
CA LEU A 16 -2.05 7.82 6.69
C LEU A 16 -2.60 8.81 7.72
N ALA A 17 -3.93 8.91 7.84
CA ALA A 17 -4.59 9.77 8.83
C ALA A 17 -4.27 9.37 10.28
N LYS A 18 -3.81 8.14 10.51
CA LYS A 18 -3.32 7.65 11.82
C LYS A 18 -1.82 7.86 12.02
N GLY A 19 -1.14 8.47 11.06
CA GLY A 19 0.32 8.65 11.08
C GLY A 19 1.12 7.39 10.75
N LEU A 20 0.48 6.35 10.20
CA LEU A 20 1.18 5.12 9.83
C LEU A 20 2.02 5.32 8.57
N ALA A 21 3.19 4.68 8.53
CA ALA A 21 4.10 4.72 7.39
C ALA A 21 4.79 3.37 7.15
N GLY A 22 5.45 3.23 6.00
CA GLY A 22 6.29 2.06 5.69
C GLY A 22 5.58 0.71 5.88
N HIS A 23 6.21 -0.19 6.62
CA HIS A 23 5.68 -1.54 6.89
C HIS A 23 4.40 -1.52 7.72
N GLU A 24 4.27 -0.62 8.69
CA GLU A 24 3.07 -0.54 9.52
C GLU A 24 1.83 -0.15 8.70
N LEU A 25 2.02 0.77 7.75
CA LEU A 25 0.96 1.15 6.81
C LEU A 25 0.65 0.01 5.84
N TYR A 26 1.67 -0.72 5.37
CA TYR A 26 1.48 -1.91 4.53
C TYR A 26 0.64 -2.97 5.25
N ASP A 27 1.03 -3.35 6.47
CA ASP A 27 0.38 -4.38 7.27
C ASP A 27 -1.04 -3.97 7.66
N PHE A 28 -1.24 -2.69 7.97
CA PHE A 28 -2.58 -2.14 8.25
C PHE A 28 -3.51 -2.30 7.06
N VAL A 29 -3.06 -1.99 5.84
CA VAL A 29 -3.87 -2.12 4.63
C VAL A 29 -4.08 -3.59 4.27
N ALA A 30 -3.06 -4.42 4.40
CA ALA A 30 -3.13 -5.86 4.13
C ALA A 30 -4.10 -6.57 5.08
N GLY A 31 -4.09 -6.23 6.37
CA GLY A 31 -4.96 -6.84 7.37
C GLY A 31 -6.40 -6.31 7.40
N ARG A 32 -6.69 -5.18 6.73
CA ARG A 32 -8.02 -4.53 6.76
C ARG A 32 -8.76 -4.55 5.43
N SER A 33 -8.07 -4.68 4.31
CA SER A 33 -8.70 -4.68 2.99
C SER A 33 -9.10 -6.08 2.55
N GLU A 34 -10.39 -6.28 2.30
CA GLU A 34 -10.96 -7.54 1.78
C GLU A 34 -10.39 -7.89 0.39
N TYR A 35 -10.00 -6.87 -0.38
CA TYR A 35 -9.50 -7.02 -1.75
C TYR A 35 -8.00 -6.78 -1.87
N PHE A 36 -7.24 -6.94 -0.79
CA PHE A 36 -5.81 -6.70 -0.81
C PHE A 36 -5.10 -7.48 -1.92
N SER A 37 -4.18 -6.80 -2.59
CA SER A 37 -3.25 -7.40 -3.56
C SER A 37 -2.13 -6.40 -3.80
N ILE A 38 -0.90 -6.89 -3.95
CA ILE A 38 0.27 -6.07 -4.26
C ILE A 38 0.03 -5.18 -5.50
N LYS A 39 -0.62 -5.73 -6.54
CA LYS A 39 -0.96 -4.94 -7.74
C LYS A 39 -1.92 -3.79 -7.44
N ARG A 40 -2.88 -4.00 -6.54
CA ARG A 40 -3.85 -2.96 -6.14
C ARG A 40 -3.22 -1.95 -5.21
N LEU A 41 -2.37 -2.38 -4.28
CA LEU A 41 -1.63 -1.49 -3.40
C LEU A 41 -0.75 -0.53 -4.21
N LYS A 42 0.02 -1.04 -5.18
CA LYS A 42 0.80 -0.20 -6.11
C LYS A 42 -0.06 0.86 -6.80
N ARG A 43 -1.19 0.44 -7.38
CA ARG A 43 -2.11 1.36 -8.06
C ARG A 43 -2.75 2.36 -7.10
N ALA A 44 -3.11 1.94 -5.90
CA ALA A 44 -3.70 2.79 -4.88
C ALA A 44 -2.69 3.83 -4.37
N SER A 45 -1.43 3.45 -4.16
CA SER A 45 -0.36 4.39 -3.80
C SER A 45 -0.14 5.44 -4.89
N LEU A 46 -0.09 5.02 -6.15
CA LEU A 46 0.03 5.96 -7.29
C LEU A 46 -1.19 6.89 -7.40
N ALA A 47 -2.41 6.36 -7.26
CA ALA A 47 -3.64 7.15 -7.30
C ALA A 47 -3.71 8.15 -6.14
N ALA A 48 -3.32 7.72 -4.93
CA ALA A 48 -3.27 8.58 -3.75
C ALA A 48 -2.24 9.71 -3.89
N MET A 49 -1.09 9.49 -4.55
CA MET A 49 -0.15 10.57 -4.83
C MET A 49 -0.71 11.63 -5.80
N GLY A 50 -1.70 11.28 -6.63
CA GLY A 50 -2.40 12.25 -7.47
C GLY A 50 -3.49 13.04 -6.73
N SER A 51 -3.97 12.56 -5.59
CA SER A 51 -5.12 13.11 -4.87
C SER A 51 -4.80 13.68 -3.47
N GLN A 52 -3.63 13.36 -2.92
CA GLN A 52 -3.21 13.76 -1.57
C GLN A 52 -2.15 14.88 -1.59
N PRO A 53 -1.95 15.59 -0.47
CA PRO A 53 -0.91 16.62 -0.37
C PRO A 53 0.51 16.08 -0.58
N VAL A 54 1.40 16.92 -1.12
CA VAL A 54 2.81 16.58 -1.36
C VAL A 54 3.53 16.10 -0.08
N SER A 55 3.12 16.59 1.10
CA SER A 55 3.69 16.18 2.39
C SER A 55 3.55 14.69 2.70
N VAL A 56 2.57 13.99 2.11
CA VAL A 56 2.38 12.55 2.31
C VAL A 56 2.94 11.70 1.17
N HIS A 57 3.52 12.33 0.13
CA HIS A 57 4.08 11.61 -1.01
C HIS A 57 5.21 10.66 -0.60
N GLY A 58 6.11 11.09 0.29
CA GLY A 58 7.20 10.23 0.77
C GLY A 58 6.69 8.96 1.47
N VAL A 59 5.58 9.06 2.19
CA VAL A 59 4.96 7.90 2.85
C VAL A 59 4.32 6.97 1.83
N LEU A 60 3.61 7.52 0.85
CA LEU A 60 2.98 6.77 -0.24
C LEU A 60 4.02 6.09 -1.14
N GLU A 61 5.12 6.76 -1.43
CA GLU A 61 6.26 6.25 -2.18
C GLU A 61 6.97 5.12 -1.42
N GLY A 62 7.11 5.26 -0.09
CA GLY A 62 7.61 4.20 0.78
C GLY A 62 6.76 2.92 0.66
N VAL A 63 5.44 3.04 0.78
CA VAL A 63 4.53 1.88 0.63
C VAL A 63 4.54 1.31 -0.79
N TYR A 64 4.61 2.17 -1.81
CA TYR A 64 4.75 1.73 -3.19
C TYR A 64 6.03 0.93 -3.39
N SER A 65 7.15 1.42 -2.86
CA SER A 65 8.45 0.74 -2.90
C SER A 65 8.39 -0.60 -2.19
N LEU A 66 7.78 -0.69 -1.02
CA LEU A 66 7.56 -1.97 -0.32
C LEU A 66 6.75 -2.95 -1.17
N ALA A 67 5.70 -2.49 -1.84
CA ALA A 67 4.92 -3.31 -2.74
C ALA A 67 5.71 -3.76 -3.99
N VAL A 68 6.67 -2.95 -4.47
CA VAL A 68 7.52 -3.26 -5.62
C VAL A 68 8.61 -4.25 -5.27
N TYR A 69 9.35 -3.98 -4.19
CA TYR A 69 10.56 -4.72 -3.82
C TYR A 69 10.28 -5.86 -2.85
N GLY A 70 9.33 -5.70 -1.93
CA GLY A 70 8.91 -6.78 -1.01
C GLY A 70 8.31 -7.99 -1.74
N ALA A 71 7.65 -7.76 -2.87
CA ALA A 71 7.12 -8.83 -3.73
C ALA A 71 8.20 -9.71 -4.39
N ARG A 72 9.45 -9.23 -4.47
CA ARG A 72 10.57 -10.01 -5.04
C ARG A 72 11.11 -11.07 -4.07
N SER A 73 10.74 -11.02 -2.78
CA SER A 73 11.14 -12.06 -1.81
C SER A 73 10.18 -13.27 -1.76
N SER A 74 9.01 -13.20 -2.38
CA SER A 74 8.03 -14.30 -2.40
C SER A 74 8.20 -15.30 -3.55
N SER A 75 9.33 -15.30 -4.27
CA SER A 75 9.62 -16.32 -5.30
C SER A 75 10.86 -17.19 -5.05
N HIS A 76 11.67 -16.91 -4.03
CA HIS A 76 12.76 -17.81 -3.61
C HIS A 76 13.14 -17.49 -2.16
N CYS A 77 12.55 -18.21 -1.21
CA CYS A 77 13.17 -18.52 0.07
C CYS A 77 12.39 -19.69 0.68
N HIS A 78 12.64 -20.88 0.14
CA HIS A 78 12.64 -22.08 0.98
C HIS A 78 13.70 -21.85 2.05
N TYR A 79 13.28 -21.72 3.30
CA TYR A 79 14.17 -21.94 4.44
C TYR A 79 14.39 -23.46 4.52
N VAL A 80 15.59 -23.92 4.12
CA VAL A 80 16.23 -25.14 4.61
C VAL A 80 17.71 -24.82 4.81
#